data_AF-A0A522UY43-F1
#
_entry.id   AF-A0A522UY43-F1
#
_cell.length_a   1.000
_cell.length_b   1.000
_cell.length_c   1.000
_cell.angle_alpha   90.00
_cell.angle_beta   90.00
_cell.angle_gamma   90.00
#
_symmetry.space_group_name_H-M   'P 1'
#
loop_
_entity.id
_entity.type
_entity.pdbx_description
1 polymer ?
#
loop_
_entity_poly.entity_id
_entity_poly.type
_entity_poly.pdbx_seq_one_letter_code
_entity_poly.pdbx_strand_id
1 'polypeptide(L)'
;MRQCNFLFKLSLTLLLFLLIAAPAFGEVKTFTKEYTYQASDFDSRHSSRTLALKMVKRLLLEELGTYLVSETEVKNMQLTKDQVTTYSAGIVSAEVIEEKWDGRT
;
A
#
# COMPACT_ATOMS: atom_id res chain seq x y z
N MET A 1 33.14 -45.22 2.31
CA MET A 1 33.66 -43.83 2.39
C MET A 1 32.96 -42.83 1.45
N ARG A 2 32.52 -43.20 0.23
CA ARG A 2 31.82 -42.27 -0.69
C ARG A 2 30.46 -41.72 -0.20
N GLN A 3 29.66 -42.53 0.49
CA GLN A 3 28.34 -42.15 1.05
C GLN A 3 28.45 -41.04 2.12
N CYS A 4 29.44 -41.14 3.02
CA CYS A 4 29.64 -40.15 4.09
C CYS A 4 30.07 -38.78 3.55
N ASN A 5 30.91 -38.75 2.50
CA ASN A 5 31.33 -37.51 1.84
C ASN A 5 30.19 -36.85 1.05
N PHE A 6 29.22 -37.63 0.55
CA PHE A 6 28.05 -37.09 -0.14
C PHE A 6 27.07 -36.42 0.84
N LEU A 7 26.78 -37.08 1.96
CA LEU A 7 25.95 -36.52 3.04
C LEU A 7 26.60 -35.29 3.68
N PHE A 8 27.93 -35.31 3.87
CA PHE A 8 28.68 -34.16 4.38
C PHE A 8 28.65 -32.98 3.40
N LYS A 9 28.82 -33.24 2.10
CA LYS A 9 28.69 -32.19 1.06
C LYS A 9 27.28 -31.62 0.99
N LEU A 10 26.25 -32.46 1.09
CA LEU A 10 24.85 -32.05 1.08
C LEU A 10 24.50 -31.18 2.31
N SER A 11 25.01 -31.57 3.48
CA SER A 11 24.91 -30.79 4.71
C SER A 11 25.59 -29.43 4.58
N LEU A 12 26.78 -29.38 3.97
CA LEU A 12 27.53 -28.15 3.76
C LEU A 12 26.85 -27.21 2.76
N THR A 13 26.29 -27.73 1.65
CA THR A 13 25.52 -26.90 0.70
C THR A 13 24.22 -26.39 1.30
N LEU A 14 23.52 -27.19 2.12
CA LEU A 14 22.29 -26.74 2.80
C LEU A 14 22.59 -25.62 3.81
N LEU A 15 23.69 -25.75 4.56
CA LEU A 15 24.15 -24.72 5.49
C LEU A 15 24.50 -23.42 4.75
N LEU A 16 25.19 -23.53 3.61
CA LEU A 16 25.56 -22.38 2.79
C LEU A 16 24.35 -21.68 2.15
N PHE A 17 23.31 -22.43 1.78
CA PHE A 17 22.07 -21.85 1.24
C PHE A 17 21.30 -21.08 2.33
N LEU A 18 21.32 -21.58 3.57
CA LEU A 18 20.68 -20.92 4.72
C LEU A 18 21.36 -19.58 5.07
N LEU A 19 22.66 -19.45 4.83
CA LEU A 19 23.44 -18.23 5.02
C LEU A 19 23.09 -17.10 4.03
N ILE A 20 22.43 -17.41 2.91
CA ILE A 20 22.07 -16.44 1.85
C ILE A 20 20.61 -15.94 2.02
N ALA A 21 19.85 -16.51 2.95
CA ALA A 21 18.48 -16.07 3.23
C ALA A 21 18.48 -14.70 3.94
N ALA A 22 18.55 -13.63 3.16
CA ALA A 22 18.39 -12.27 3.67
C ALA A 22 16.90 -11.99 3.98
N PRO A 23 16.59 -11.27 5.07
CA PRO A 23 15.23 -10.82 5.33
C PRO A 23 14.78 -9.85 4.23
N ALA A 24 13.60 -10.10 3.66
CA ALA A 24 12.94 -9.15 2.78
C ALA A 24 12.33 -8.03 3.65
N PHE A 25 12.93 -6.84 3.62
CA PHE A 25 12.34 -5.65 4.23
C PHE A 25 11.28 -5.08 3.29
N GLY A 26 10.00 -5.29 3.61
CA GLY A 26 8.90 -4.55 3.00
C GLY A 26 8.68 -3.27 3.80
N GLU A 27 8.96 -2.11 3.19
CA GLU A 27 8.61 -0.82 3.80
C GLU A 27 7.10 -0.60 3.67
N VAL A 28 6.43 -0.29 4.79
CA VAL A 28 5.02 0.08 4.80
C VAL A 28 4.92 1.59 4.62
N LYS A 29 4.25 2.02 3.54
CA LYS A 29 3.96 3.44 3.29
C LYS A 29 2.55 3.78 3.74
N THR A 30 2.41 4.82 4.57
CA THR A 30 1.12 5.32 5.05
C THR A 30 0.80 6.68 4.40
N PHE A 31 -0.45 6.86 3.98
CA PHE A 31 -0.97 8.09 3.40
C PHE A 31 -2.08 8.65 4.30
N THR A 32 -2.09 9.96 4.52
CA THR A 32 -3.11 10.64 5.33
C THR A 32 -3.62 11.86 4.58
N LYS A 33 -4.95 11.99 4.48
CA LYS A 33 -5.62 13.13 3.86
C LYS A 33 -6.76 13.59 4.74
N GLU A 34 -7.05 14.87 4.62
CA GLU A 34 -8.17 15.54 5.24
C GLU A 34 -9.01 16.21 4.15
N TYR A 35 -10.32 16.28 4.37
CA TYR A 35 -11.21 17.03 3.50
C TYR A 35 -12.36 17.64 4.31
N THR A 36 -12.52 18.95 4.19
CA THR A 36 -13.65 19.69 4.76
C THR A 36 -14.69 19.94 3.67
N TYR A 37 -15.89 19.41 3.86
CA TYR A 37 -17.01 19.70 2.99
C TYR A 37 -17.82 20.89 3.51
N GLN A 38 -17.99 21.91 2.68
CA GLN A 38 -18.91 23.01 2.97
C GLN A 38 -20.34 22.57 2.62
N ALA A 39 -21.19 22.43 3.63
CA ALA A 39 -22.58 22.03 3.42
C ALA A 39 -23.38 23.15 2.75
N SER A 40 -24.26 22.79 1.83
CA SER A 40 -25.25 23.72 1.28
C SER A 40 -26.53 23.74 2.15
N ASP A 41 -27.39 24.73 1.95
CA ASP A 41 -28.74 24.79 2.55
C ASP A 41 -29.59 23.54 2.25
N PHE A 42 -29.28 22.82 1.16
CA PHE A 42 -29.96 21.59 0.77
C PHE A 42 -29.32 20.32 1.34
N ASP A 43 -28.17 20.44 2.01
CA ASP A 43 -27.46 19.29 2.58
C ASP A 43 -27.91 18.96 3.99
N SER A 44 -27.97 17.66 4.26
CA SER A 44 -28.08 17.13 5.61
C SER A 44 -26.69 16.79 6.14
N ARG A 45 -26.53 16.73 7.47
CA ARG A 45 -25.31 16.19 8.10
C ARG A 45 -24.88 14.85 7.48
N HIS A 46 -25.83 14.00 7.12
CA HIS A 46 -25.56 12.70 6.49
C HIS A 46 -25.03 12.84 5.06
N SER A 47 -25.62 13.70 4.23
CA SER A 47 -25.12 13.93 2.85
C SER A 47 -23.75 14.60 2.88
N SER A 48 -23.56 15.61 3.75
CA SER A 48 -22.27 16.27 3.98
C SER A 48 -21.17 15.28 4.39
N ARG A 49 -21.47 14.39 5.35
CA ARG A 49 -20.55 13.33 5.77
C ARG A 49 -20.20 12.38 4.63
N THR A 50 -21.22 11.92 3.90
CA THR A 50 -21.03 10.99 2.78
C THR A 50 -20.14 11.60 1.71
N LEU A 51 -20.34 12.88 1.40
CA LEU A 51 -19.58 13.58 0.39
C LEU A 51 -18.14 13.87 0.86
N ALA A 52 -17.96 14.31 2.10
CA ALA A 52 -16.64 14.50 2.69
C ALA A 52 -15.81 13.20 2.65
N LEU A 53 -16.41 12.08 3.06
CA LEU A 53 -15.77 10.76 3.01
C LEU A 53 -15.46 10.31 1.59
N LYS A 54 -16.33 10.62 0.62
CA LYS A 54 -16.07 10.33 -0.80
C LYS A 54 -14.87 11.12 -1.31
N MET A 55 -14.78 12.39 -0.95
CA MET A 55 -13.70 13.29 -1.38
C MET A 55 -12.36 12.92 -0.76
N VAL A 56 -12.31 12.67 0.56
CA VAL A 56 -11.05 12.25 1.20
C VAL A 56 -10.55 10.90 0.68
N LYS A 57 -11.45 9.94 0.40
CA LYS A 57 -11.10 8.66 -0.24
C LYS A 57 -10.53 8.86 -1.64
N ARG A 58 -11.13 9.76 -2.44
CA ARG A 58 -10.60 10.09 -3.76
C ARG A 58 -9.17 10.66 -3.64
N LEU A 59 -8.95 11.63 -2.76
CA LEU A 59 -7.64 12.24 -2.57
C LEU A 59 -6.57 11.22 -2.12
N LEU A 60 -6.94 10.29 -1.22
CA LEU A 60 -6.05 9.21 -0.81
C LEU A 60 -5.69 8.29 -1.99
N LEU A 61 -6.67 7.90 -2.80
CA LEU A 61 -6.44 7.04 -3.97
C LEU A 61 -5.64 7.74 -5.07
N GLU A 62 -5.84 9.05 -5.25
CA GLU A 62 -5.04 9.85 -6.18
C GLU A 62 -3.58 9.90 -5.75
N GLU A 63 -3.29 10.22 -4.49
CA GLU A 63 -1.91 10.26 -3.98
C GLU A 63 -1.25 8.88 -4.03
N LEU A 64 -1.98 7.82 -3.63
CA LEU A 64 -1.51 6.45 -3.72
C LEU A 64 -1.23 6.06 -5.18
N GLY A 65 -2.11 6.41 -6.11
CA GLY A 65 -1.93 6.18 -7.53
C GLY A 65 -0.70 6.90 -8.09
N THR A 66 -0.53 8.19 -7.75
CA THR A 66 0.66 8.96 -8.12
C THR A 66 1.93 8.35 -7.55
N TYR A 67 1.91 7.91 -6.29
CA TYR A 67 3.05 7.24 -5.66
C TYR A 67 3.42 5.96 -6.41
N LEU A 68 2.44 5.09 -6.67
CA LEU A 68 2.67 3.85 -7.42
C LEU A 68 3.26 4.12 -8.81
N VAL A 69 2.74 5.13 -9.54
CA VAL A 69 3.29 5.51 -10.84
C VAL A 69 4.74 6.02 -10.69
N SER A 70 5.03 6.88 -9.71
CA SER A 70 6.38 7.42 -9.51
C SER A 70 7.43 6.36 -9.13
N GLU A 71 7.06 5.37 -8.32
CA GLU A 71 7.97 4.26 -7.95
C GLU A 71 8.17 3.28 -9.10
N THR A 72 7.14 3.10 -9.94
CA THR A 72 7.20 2.18 -11.08
C THR A 72 7.98 2.74 -12.27
N GLU A 73 8.22 4.06 -12.32
CA GLU A 73 9.00 4.71 -13.38
C GLU A 73 10.53 4.52 -13.23
N VAL A 74 11.04 4.14 -12.05
CA VAL A 74 12.50 4.06 -11.77
C VAL A 74 13.12 2.68 -12.05
N LYS A 75 12.33 1.67 -12.44
CA LYS A 75 12.85 0.37 -12.89
C LYS A 75 12.50 0.08 -14.35
N ASN A 76 13.44 0.42 -15.24
CA ASN A 76 13.53 -0.09 -16.62
C ASN A 76 12.46 0.37 -17.65
N MET A 77 11.77 1.50 -17.44
CA MET A 77 10.78 2.04 -18.42
C MET A 77 9.71 1.04 -18.90
N GLN A 78 9.48 -0.05 -18.15
CA GLN A 78 8.53 -1.09 -18.48
C GLN A 78 7.60 -1.31 -17.30
N LEU A 79 6.52 -0.54 -17.27
CA LEU A 79 5.36 -0.86 -16.45
C LEU A 79 4.64 -2.06 -17.08
N THR A 80 4.64 -3.21 -16.41
CA THR A 80 3.68 -4.26 -16.75
C THR A 80 2.36 -3.95 -16.05
N LYS A 81 1.23 -3.99 -16.79
CA LYS A 81 -0.13 -3.79 -16.24
C LYS A 81 -0.39 -4.65 -14.99
N ASP A 82 0.24 -5.82 -14.95
CA ASP A 82 0.08 -6.80 -13.87
C ASP A 82 0.72 -6.32 -12.55
N GLN A 83 1.80 -5.53 -12.59
CA GLN A 83 2.42 -5.00 -11.38
C GLN A 83 1.58 -3.90 -10.72
N VAL A 84 1.03 -2.96 -11.49
CA VAL A 84 0.09 -1.95 -10.95
C VAL A 84 -1.15 -2.61 -10.37
N THR A 85 -1.68 -3.64 -11.05
CA THR A 85 -2.82 -4.42 -10.57
C THR A 85 -2.46 -5.18 -9.29
N THR A 86 -1.26 -5.76 -9.20
CA THR A 86 -0.80 -6.47 -7.99
C THR A 86 -0.55 -5.52 -6.81
N TYR A 87 0.08 -4.36 -7.04
CA TYR A 87 0.29 -3.36 -5.99
C TYR A 87 -1.03 -2.74 -5.50
N SER A 88 -1.99 -2.50 -6.41
CA SER A 88 -3.33 -2.00 -6.07
C SER A 88 -4.28 -3.07 -5.52
N ALA A 89 -4.03 -4.35 -5.80
CA ALA A 89 -4.72 -5.49 -5.19
C ALA A 89 -4.19 -5.83 -3.78
N GLY A 90 -3.05 -5.25 -3.37
CA GLY A 90 -2.66 -5.24 -1.96
C GLY A 90 -3.77 -4.60 -1.13
N ILE A 91 -4.23 -5.29 -0.10
CA ILE A 91 -5.35 -4.85 0.74
C ILE A 91 -4.98 -3.49 1.37
N VAL A 92 -5.44 -2.39 0.77
CA VAL A 92 -5.31 -1.05 1.35
C VAL A 92 -6.32 -0.96 2.49
N SER A 93 -5.82 -1.08 3.72
CA SER A 93 -6.61 -0.76 4.91
C SER A 93 -6.76 0.76 5.00
N ALA A 94 -8.00 1.24 5.10
CA ALA A 94 -8.30 2.64 5.30
C ALA A 94 -9.09 2.83 6.60
N GLU A 95 -8.60 3.71 7.46
CA GLU A 95 -9.21 4.02 8.75
C GLU A 95 -9.58 5.51 8.81
N VAL A 96 -10.72 5.82 9.42
CA VAL A 96 -11.11 7.20 9.71
C VAL A 96 -10.44 7.61 11.02
N ILE A 97 -9.43 8.49 10.93
CA ILE A 97 -8.67 8.97 12.09
C ILE A 97 -9.50 9.97 12.91
N GLU A 98 -10.19 10.88 12.22
CA GLU A 98 -10.96 11.94 12.86
C GLU A 98 -12.16 12.37 11.99
N GLU A 99 -13.27 12.71 12.63
CA GLU A 99 -14.47 13.28 11.99
C GLU A 99 -15.06 14.37 12.89
N LYS A 100 -15.27 15.57 12.33
CA LYS A 100 -15.87 16.72 13.03
C LYS A 100 -17.00 17.33 12.20
N TRP A 101 -18.03 17.81 12.88
CA TRP A 101 -19.15 18.55 12.30
C TRP A 101 -19.37 19.81 13.12
N ASP A 102 -19.32 20.98 12.48
CA ASP A 102 -19.42 22.28 13.14
C ASP A 102 -20.86 22.84 13.16
N GLY A 103 -21.80 22.18 12.48
CA GLY A 103 -23.21 22.60 12.41
C GLY A 103 -23.48 23.74 11.45
N ARG A 104 -22.50 24.17 10.65
CA ARG A 104 -22.65 25.30 9.75
C ARG A 104 -22.95 24.82 8.33
N THR A 105 -23.94 25.46 7.71
CA THR A 105 -24.24 25.42 6.27
C THR A 105 -23.76 26.73 5.66
#